data_AF-A0A7C3XC41-F1
#
_entry.id   AF-A0A7C3XC41-F1
#
_cell.length_a   1.000
_cell.length_b   1.000
_cell.length_c   1.000
_cell.angle_alpha   90.00
_cell.angle_beta   90.00
_cell.angle_gamma   90.00
#
_symmetry.space_group_name_H-M   'P 1'
#
loop_
_entity.id
_entity.type
_entity.pdbx_description
1 polymer ?
#
loop_
_entity_poly.entity_id
_entity_poly.type
_entity_poly.pdbx_seq_one_letter_code
_entity_poly.pdbx_strand_id
1 'polypeptide(L)'
;MALMFSLAVLAYSAWLIYGAASSYDEGKAESLYNLALGVMGVLLALSSLTTMRRRIQAARAQSTRTFTVEFCEKCGFKSVREFRVGDYVHKRLGPCRQCSGELLIEMIYSEPLRREGF
;
A
#
# COMPACT_ATOMS: atom_id res chain seq x y z
N MET A 1 8.09 1.97 -17.93
CA MET A 1 7.23 1.54 -19.07
C MET A 1 5.76 1.92 -18.86
N ALA A 2 5.06 1.37 -17.86
CA ALA A 2 3.61 1.65 -17.66
C ALA A 2 3.27 3.14 -17.45
N LEU A 3 4.11 3.90 -16.73
CA LEU A 3 3.91 5.34 -16.51
C LEU A 3 4.05 6.15 -17.81
N MET A 4 5.06 5.85 -18.64
CA MET A 4 5.25 6.52 -19.92
C MET A 4 4.08 6.27 -20.87
N PHE A 5 3.57 5.04 -20.89
CA PHE A 5 2.37 4.69 -21.65
C PHE A 5 1.14 5.45 -21.15
N SER A 6 0.93 5.53 -19.83
CA SER A 6 -0.20 6.29 -19.26
C SER A 6 -0.13 7.80 -19.55
N LEU A 7 1.07 8.39 -19.56
CA LEU A 7 1.28 9.80 -19.89
C LEU A 7 1.03 10.07 -21.38
N ALA A 8 1.46 9.16 -22.26
CA ALA A 8 1.20 9.26 -23.69
C ALA A 8 -0.31 9.17 -24.00
N VAL A 9 -1.02 8.24 -23.36
CA VAL A 9 -2.49 8.10 -23.50
C VAL A 9 -3.22 9.34 -22.98
N LEU A 10 -2.78 9.92 -21.86
CA LEU A 10 -3.35 11.16 -21.33
C LEU A 10 -3.14 12.35 -22.27
N ALA A 11 -1.93 12.52 -22.81
CA ALA A 11 -1.63 13.59 -23.77
C ALA A 11 -2.48 13.45 -25.04
N TYR A 12 -2.63 12.23 -25.56
CA TYR A 12 -3.47 11.96 -26.72
C TYR A 12 -4.96 12.21 -26.43
N SER A 13 -5.46 11.80 -25.26
CA SER A 13 -6.83 12.07 -24.86
C SER A 13 -7.12 13.57 -24.69
N ALA A 14 -6.17 14.34 -24.15
CA ALA A 14 -6.29 15.78 -24.01
C ALA A 14 -6.33 16.49 -25.37
N TRP A 15 -5.54 16.00 -26.34
CA TRP A 15 -5.57 16.53 -27.71
C TRP A 15 -6.92 16.26 -28.39
N LEU A 16 -7.47 15.05 -28.27
CA LEU A 16 -8.80 14.73 -28.82
C LEU A 16 -9.92 15.58 -28.21
N ILE A 17 -9.88 15.79 -26.89
CA ILE A 17 -10.87 16.63 -26.19
C ILE A 17 -10.75 18.10 -26.63
N TYR A 18 -9.52 18.60 -26.79
CA TYR A 18 -9.28 19.95 -27.30
C TYR A 18 -9.82 20.13 -28.73
N GLY A 19 -9.58 19.17 -29.62
CA GLY A 19 -10.11 19.17 -30.98
C GLY A 19 -11.63 19.05 -31.04
N ALA A 20 -12.24 18.29 -30.13
CA ALA A 20 -13.70 18.23 -30.00
C ALA A 20 -14.30 19.55 -29.53
N ALA A 21 -13.65 20.24 -28.58
CA ALA A 21 -14.09 21.53 -28.06
C ALA A 21 -14.04 22.65 -29.11
N SER A 22 -12.99 22.68 -29.95
CA SER A 22 -12.89 23.68 -31.03
C SER A 22 -13.85 23.42 -32.19
N SER A 23 -14.33 22.18 -32.35
CA SER A 23 -15.19 21.76 -33.46
C SER A 23 -16.67 21.66 -33.09
N TYR A 24 -17.05 22.13 -31.89
CA TYR A 24 -18.40 21.99 -31.34
C TYR A 24 -19.44 22.83 -32.09
N ASP A 25 -19.03 23.94 -32.73
CA ASP A 25 -19.91 24.84 -33.48
C ASP A 25 -20.47 24.23 -34.79
N GLU A 26 -19.86 23.18 -35.33
CA GLU A 26 -20.26 22.62 -36.63
C GLU A 26 -21.27 21.46 -36.53
N GLY A 27 -21.71 21.06 -35.33
CA GLY A 27 -22.74 20.03 -35.15
C GLY A 27 -22.39 18.64 -35.72
N LYS A 28 -21.10 18.38 -35.98
CA LYS A 28 -20.63 17.14 -36.60
C LYS A 28 -20.64 15.97 -35.60
N ALA A 29 -21.17 14.82 -36.03
CA ALA A 29 -21.17 13.56 -35.28
C ALA A 29 -19.76 13.11 -34.86
N GLU A 30 -18.73 13.50 -35.62
CA GLU A 30 -17.31 13.27 -35.30
C GLU A 30 -16.88 13.87 -33.95
N SER A 31 -17.51 14.97 -33.50
CA SER A 31 -17.22 15.59 -32.21
C SER A 31 -17.63 14.66 -31.04
N LEU A 32 -18.78 13.97 -31.17
CA LEU A 32 -19.25 13.01 -30.17
C LEU A 32 -18.35 11.77 -30.07
N TYR A 33 -17.87 11.24 -31.21
CA TYR A 33 -16.94 10.10 -31.22
C TYR A 33 -15.59 10.44 -30.58
N ASN A 34 -15.02 11.61 -30.89
CA ASN A 34 -13.76 12.07 -30.31
C ASN A 34 -13.87 12.33 -28.81
N LEU A 35 -15.00 12.89 -28.35
CA LEU A 35 -15.28 13.08 -26.93
C LEU A 35 -15.38 11.74 -26.20
N ALA A 36 -16.12 10.77 -26.74
CA ALA A 36 -16.29 9.44 -26.15
C ALA A 36 -14.95 8.69 -26.04
N LEU A 37 -14.13 8.72 -27.10
CA LEU A 37 -12.79 8.12 -27.09
C LEU A 37 -11.85 8.81 -26.09
N GLY A 38 -11.91 10.14 -26.01
CA GLY A 38 -11.15 10.92 -25.03
C GLY A 38 -11.50 10.52 -23.59
N VAL A 39 -12.81 10.42 -23.26
CA VAL A 39 -13.29 10.01 -21.93
C VAL A 39 -12.83 8.58 -21.59
N MET A 40 -12.93 7.64 -22.54
CA MET A 40 -12.46 6.27 -22.33
C MET A 40 -10.94 6.21 -22.07
N GLY A 41 -10.15 7.00 -22.79
CA GLY A 41 -8.71 7.12 -22.57
C GLY A 41 -8.37 7.63 -21.17
N VAL A 42 -9.10 8.64 -20.69
CA VAL A 42 -8.94 9.18 -19.33
C VAL A 42 -9.29 8.15 -18.27
N LEU A 43 -10.39 7.41 -18.43
CA LEU A 43 -10.79 6.36 -17.49
C LEU A 43 -9.74 5.25 -17.38
N LEU A 44 -9.16 4.82 -18.51
CA LEU A 44 -8.09 3.82 -18.55
C LEU A 44 -6.81 4.33 -17.88
N ALA A 45 -6.44 5.59 -18.12
CA ALA A 45 -5.28 6.19 -17.48
C ALA A 45 -5.45 6.27 -15.96
N LEU A 46 -6.62 6.69 -15.47
CA LEU A 46 -6.95 6.75 -14.05
C LEU A 46 -6.97 5.36 -13.40
N SER A 47 -7.53 4.35 -14.05
CA SER A 47 -7.55 2.97 -13.53
C SER A 47 -6.14 2.36 -13.45
N SER A 48 -5.30 2.62 -14.44
CA SER A 48 -3.89 2.20 -14.44
C SER A 48 -3.09 2.84 -13.30
N LEU A 49 -3.28 4.14 -13.06
CA LEU A 49 -2.62 4.84 -11.96
C LEU A 49 -3.08 4.32 -10.58
N THR A 50 -4.37 4.07 -10.40
CA THR A 50 -4.90 3.55 -9.13
C THR A 50 -4.45 2.11 -8.87
N THR A 51 -4.46 1.24 -9.88
CA THR A 51 -3.97 -0.13 -9.74
C THR A 51 -2.46 -0.18 -9.46
N MET A 52 -1.66 0.67 -10.10
CA MET A 52 -0.22 0.79 -9.81
C MET A 52 0.03 1.28 -8.38
N ARG A 53 -0.69 2.32 -7.92
CA ARG A 53 -0.61 2.79 -6.53
C ARG A 53 -0.96 1.70 -5.52
N ARG A 54 -2.03 0.95 -5.76
CA ARG A 54 -2.44 -0.18 -4.90
C ARG A 54 -1.36 -1.26 -4.83
N ARG A 55 -0.76 -1.64 -5.97
CA ARG A 55 0.34 -2.61 -6.00
C ARG A 55 1.57 -2.14 -5.22
N ILE A 56 1.94 -0.87 -5.37
CA ILE A 56 3.08 -0.29 -4.64
C ILE A 56 2.79 -0.25 -3.12
N GLN A 57 1.57 0.10 -2.71
CA GLN A 57 1.17 0.08 -1.31
C GLN A 57 1.16 -1.33 -0.73
N ALA A 58 0.62 -2.31 -1.46
CA ALA A 58 0.64 -3.71 -1.04
C ALA A 58 2.08 -4.24 -0.90
N ALA A 59 2.97 -3.90 -1.85
CA ALA A 59 4.39 -4.26 -1.76
C ALA A 59 5.11 -3.58 -0.58
N ARG A 60 4.72 -2.35 -0.20
CA ARG A 60 5.22 -1.68 1.00
C ARG A 60 4.66 -2.28 2.30
N ALA A 61 3.39 -2.70 2.30
CA ALA A 61 2.78 -3.38 3.45
C ALA A 61 3.41 -4.75 3.70
N GLN A 62 3.85 -5.43 2.63
CA GLN A 62 4.54 -6.72 2.75
C GLN A 62 5.92 -6.61 3.45
N SER A 63 6.47 -5.41 3.58
CA SER A 63 7.74 -5.18 4.26
C SER A 63 7.56 -4.78 5.73
N THR A 64 6.50 -5.17 6.44
CA THR A 64 6.40 -4.96 7.90
C THR A 64 6.80 -6.23 8.64
N ARG A 65 7.75 -6.14 9.58
CA ARG A 65 8.05 -7.23 10.52
C ARG A 65 7.29 -7.00 11.82
N THR A 66 6.66 -8.05 12.32
CA THR A 66 5.90 -8.01 13.57
C THR A 66 6.74 -8.61 14.69
N PHE A 67 6.85 -7.88 15.79
CA PHE A 67 7.59 -8.26 16.98
C PHE A 67 6.66 -8.46 18.17
N THR A 68 7.08 -9.34 19.06
CA THR A 68 6.41 -9.70 20.31
C THR A 68 7.34 -9.33 21.45
N VAL A 69 6.79 -8.63 22.44
CA VAL A 69 7.49 -8.26 23.66
C VAL A 69 7.07 -9.19 24.77
N GLU A 70 8.05 -9.90 25.32
CA GLU A 70 7.91 -10.73 26.51
C GLU A 70 8.35 -9.91 27.72
N PHE A 71 7.54 -9.87 28.76
CA PHE A 71 7.78 -9.13 29.99
C PHE A 71 7.57 -10.02 31.20
N CYS A 72 8.42 -9.85 32.22
CA CYS A 72 8.26 -10.51 33.51
C CYS A 72 7.87 -9.50 34.58
N GLU A 73 6.70 -9.69 35.19
CA GLU A 73 6.17 -8.79 36.23
C GLU A 73 7.01 -8.77 37.52
N LYS A 74 7.75 -9.86 37.82
CA LYS A 74 8.56 -9.95 39.06
C LYS A 74 9.88 -9.19 39.01
N CYS A 75 10.60 -9.27 37.89
CA CYS A 75 11.95 -8.68 37.79
C CYS A 75 12.07 -7.58 36.73
N GLY A 76 11.00 -7.29 35.99
CA GLY A 76 11.02 -6.31 34.91
C GLY A 76 11.79 -6.75 33.66
N PHE A 77 12.13 -8.04 33.54
CA PHE A 77 12.84 -8.56 32.37
C PHE A 77 11.98 -8.38 31.11
N LYS A 78 12.56 -7.77 30.08
CA LYS A 78 11.92 -7.52 28.79
C LYS A 78 12.75 -8.15 27.67
N SER A 79 12.11 -8.94 26.82
CA SER A 79 12.74 -9.54 25.63
C SER A 79 11.88 -9.28 24.40
N VAL A 80 12.51 -8.96 23.28
CA VAL A 80 11.81 -8.74 22.01
C VAL A 80 12.20 -9.86 21.05
N ARG A 81 11.19 -10.51 20.47
CA ARG A 81 11.39 -11.54 19.45
C ARG A 81 10.44 -11.37 18.29
N GLU A 82 10.72 -12.05 17.18
CA GLU A 82 9.81 -12.11 16.04
C GLU A 82 8.51 -12.82 16.43
N PHE A 83 7.39 -12.29 15.95
CA PHE A 83 6.07 -12.83 16.20
C PHE A 83 5.96 -14.28 15.69
N ARG A 84 5.36 -15.15 16.49
CA ARG A 84 5.05 -16.53 16.11
C ARG A 84 3.55 -16.76 16.16
N VAL A 85 3.07 -17.60 15.24
CA VAL A 85 1.66 -17.97 15.18
C VAL A 85 1.24 -18.58 16.52
N GLY A 86 0.18 -18.03 17.11
CA GLY A 86 -0.32 -18.42 18.44
C GLY A 86 0.14 -17.51 19.59
N ASP A 87 0.92 -16.46 19.33
CA ASP A 87 1.17 -15.40 20.30
C ASP A 87 -0.02 -14.44 20.43
N TYR A 88 -0.39 -14.10 21.66
CA TYR A 88 -1.44 -13.12 21.96
C TYR A 88 -1.06 -12.33 23.21
N VAL A 89 -1.58 -11.10 23.32
CA VAL A 89 -1.29 -10.20 24.45
C VAL A 89 -1.78 -10.84 25.76
N HIS A 90 -0.95 -10.81 26.81
CA HIS A 90 -1.11 -11.48 28.10
C HIS A 90 -1.05 -13.02 28.05
N LYS A 91 -0.53 -13.62 26.98
CA LYS A 91 -0.21 -15.06 26.98
C LYS A 91 0.91 -15.36 27.98
N ARG A 92 0.71 -16.38 28.82
CA ARG A 92 1.70 -16.89 29.79
C ARG A 92 2.65 -17.86 29.08
N LEU A 93 3.94 -17.53 29.07
CA LEU A 93 5.01 -18.29 28.39
C LEU A 93 5.71 -19.29 29.32
N GLY A 94 5.52 -19.14 30.64
CA GLY A 94 6.10 -20.02 31.66
C GLY A 94 7.05 -19.28 32.62
N PRO A 95 7.92 -20.01 33.34
CA PRO A 95 8.81 -19.42 34.33
C PRO A 95 9.96 -18.63 33.69
N CYS A 96 10.21 -17.44 34.23
CA CYS A 96 11.29 -16.55 33.84
C CYS A 96 12.65 -17.14 34.23
N ARG A 97 13.61 -17.10 33.29
CA ARG A 97 14.96 -17.65 33.48
C ARG A 97 15.79 -16.92 34.54
N GLN A 98 15.42 -15.69 34.91
CA GLN A 98 16.16 -14.89 35.88
C GLN A 98 15.61 -14.96 37.31
N CYS A 99 14.30 -15.05 37.49
CA CYS A 99 13.67 -14.82 38.80
C CYS A 99 12.56 -15.81 39.15
N SER A 100 12.37 -16.88 38.35
CA SER A 100 11.28 -17.86 38.46
C SER A 100 9.86 -17.28 38.50
N GLY A 101 9.71 -15.99 38.16
CA GLY A 101 8.42 -15.34 37.99
C GLY A 101 7.72 -15.76 36.72
N GLU A 102 6.50 -15.29 36.52
CA GLU A 102 5.75 -15.57 35.31
C GLU A 102 6.18 -14.63 34.18
N LEU A 103 6.49 -15.21 33.02
CA LEU A 103 6.77 -14.47 31.80
C LEU A 103 5.50 -14.41 30.95
N LEU A 104 5.14 -13.22 30.50
CA LEU A 104 3.96 -12.97 29.69
C LEU A 104 4.25 -12.10 28.48
N ILE A 105 3.39 -12.16 27.48
CA ILE A 105 3.47 -11.26 26.33
C ILE A 105 2.82 -9.92 26.71
N GLU A 106 3.61 -8.86 26.80
CA GLU A 106 3.11 -7.51 27.14
C GLU A 106 2.42 -6.86 25.94
N MET A 107 3.06 -6.92 24.77
CA MET A 107 2.57 -6.25 23.57
C MET A 107 3.09 -6.91 22.30
N ILE A 108 2.34 -6.73 21.21
CA ILE A 108 2.70 -7.15 19.86
C ILE A 108 2.60 -5.91 18.98
N TYR A 109 3.67 -5.57 18.26
CA TYR A 109 3.72 -4.39 17.41
C TYR A 109 4.37 -4.72 16.06
N SER A 110 4.06 -3.93 15.04
CA SER A 110 4.67 -4.08 13.72
C SER A 110 5.52 -2.87 13.39
N GLU A 111 6.75 -3.11 12.96
CA GLU A 111 7.65 -2.08 12.45
C GLU A 111 7.73 -2.18 10.92
N PRO A 112 7.67 -1.06 10.19
CA PRO A 112 8.05 -1.06 8.79
C PRO A 112 9.54 -1.41 8.69
N LEU A 113 9.89 -2.39 7.86
CA LEU A 113 11.28 -2.67 7.52
C LEU A 113 11.89 -1.37 7.00
N ARG A 114 12.78 -0.79 7.80
CA ARG A 114 13.67 0.25 7.33
C ARG A 114 14.46 -0.37 6.19
N ARG A 115 14.25 0.13 4.96
CA ARG A 115 15.12 -0.19 3.84
C ARG A 115 16.51 0.32 4.20
N GLU A 116 17.36 -0.55 4.72
CA GLU A 116 18.79 -0.30 4.73
C GLU A 116 19.20 -0.22 3.27
N GLY A 117 19.63 0.97 2.85
CA GLY A 117 19.93 1.28 1.46
C GLY A 117 20.97 0.33 0.91
N PHE A 118 20.67 -0.22 -0.26
CA PHE A 118 21.64 -0.83 -1.16
C PHE A 118 21.55 -0.09 -2.49
#